data_AF-A0A2T3AKH4-F1
#
_entry.id   AF-A0A2T3AKH4-F1
#
_cell.length_a   1.000
_cell.length_b   1.000
_cell.length_c   1.000
_cell.angle_alpha   90.00
_cell.angle_beta   90.00
_cell.angle_gamma   90.00
#
_symmetry.space_group_name_H-M   'P 1'
#
loop_
_entity.id
_entity.type
_entity.pdbx_description
1 polymer ?
#
loop_
_entity_poly.entity_id
_entity_poly.type
_entity_poly.pdbx_seq_one_letter_code
_entity_poly.pdbx_strand_id
1 'polypeptide(L)'
;MASRRTISPALNLLRQGAGGLGAAAAGAGRVLSRPCAAHFHLLSSTRSQNFAPATQAAAAASALTKPAAPMNCRMYSQQADSKIWNFEDIQGLIQGSTRNVVLVDVREPGELKSTGHIPHAINIPVTSAPDSFHITDEEFEDRYGFLRPSKDDEVVFYCKAGVRSRAAAGLAKEAGWKKVGEYPGSWMDWAGNGGKIER
;
A
#
# COMPACT_ATOMS: atom_id res chain seq x y z
N MET A 1 -58.32 24.31 -4.54
CA MET A 1 -58.07 24.30 -6.00
C MET A 1 -56.85 23.40 -6.23
N ALA A 2 -57.06 22.10 -6.40
CA ALA A 2 -56.92 21.40 -7.70
C ALA A 2 -55.54 21.66 -8.34
N SER A 3 -54.64 20.68 -8.50
CA SER A 3 -54.89 19.49 -9.31
C SER A 3 -53.90 18.37 -9.02
N ARG A 4 -54.43 17.15 -8.88
CA ARG A 4 -53.73 15.89 -9.08
C ARG A 4 -53.24 15.80 -10.54
N ARG A 5 -52.07 15.20 -10.78
CA ARG A 5 -51.80 14.40 -11.99
C ARG A 5 -50.98 13.17 -11.61
N THR A 6 -51.70 12.06 -11.49
CA THR A 6 -51.25 10.68 -11.63
C THR A 6 -50.74 10.41 -13.04
N ILE A 7 -49.58 9.78 -13.20
CA ILE A 7 -49.28 8.83 -14.30
C ILE A 7 -48.31 7.75 -13.76
N SER A 8 -48.82 6.52 -13.67
CA SER A 8 -48.09 5.24 -13.74
C SER A 8 -48.51 4.56 -15.06
N PRO A 9 -48.04 3.36 -15.45
CA PRO A 9 -46.75 2.65 -15.29
C PRO A 9 -46.23 2.09 -16.65
N ALA A 10 -45.23 1.21 -16.59
CA ALA A 10 -45.11 -0.04 -17.38
C ALA A 10 -44.17 -0.12 -18.62
N LEU A 11 -43.36 -1.20 -18.54
CA LEU A 11 -42.81 -2.07 -19.59
C LEU A 11 -41.90 -1.47 -20.68
N ASN A 12 -40.66 -1.97 -20.72
CA ASN A 12 -40.23 -2.67 -21.93
C ASN A 12 -39.33 -3.87 -21.63
N LEU A 13 -39.56 -4.90 -22.43
CA LEU A 13 -39.15 -6.29 -22.34
C LEU A 13 -38.10 -6.56 -23.44
N LEU A 14 -37.23 -7.55 -23.18
CA LEU A 14 -36.48 -8.36 -24.16
C LEU A 14 -35.40 -7.68 -25.02
N ARG A 15 -34.16 -8.17 -24.89
CA ARG A 15 -33.46 -8.76 -26.06
C ARG A 15 -32.40 -9.80 -25.65
N GLN A 16 -32.40 -10.87 -26.41
CA GLN A 16 -31.65 -12.12 -26.28
C GLN A 16 -30.26 -12.04 -26.96
N GLY A 17 -29.38 -12.96 -26.58
CA GLY A 17 -28.19 -13.41 -27.34
C GLY A 17 -27.36 -14.36 -26.47
N ALA A 18 -27.52 -15.69 -26.56
CA ALA A 18 -26.75 -16.59 -27.45
C ALA A 18 -25.24 -16.38 -27.29
N GLY A 19 -24.40 -17.31 -26.82
CA GLY A 19 -24.36 -18.76 -27.00
C GLY A 19 -22.90 -19.08 -27.34
N GLY A 20 -22.27 -20.09 -26.71
CA GLY A 20 -20.88 -20.42 -27.01
C GLY A 20 -20.19 -21.30 -25.99
N LEU A 21 -20.59 -22.57 -25.95
CA LEU A 21 -19.88 -23.66 -25.30
C LEU A 21 -18.58 -23.95 -26.05
N GLY A 22 -17.47 -24.07 -25.33
CA GLY A 22 -16.18 -24.53 -25.86
C GLY A 22 -15.50 -25.41 -24.84
N ALA A 23 -15.71 -26.73 -24.97
CA ALA A 23 -15.17 -27.77 -24.13
C ALA A 23 -13.74 -28.19 -24.53
N ALA A 24 -12.92 -28.46 -23.51
CA ALA A 24 -12.09 -29.64 -23.30
C ALA A 24 -11.18 -30.23 -24.41
N ALA A 25 -9.88 -30.36 -24.09
CA ALA A 25 -8.99 -31.53 -24.33
C ALA A 25 -7.62 -31.23 -23.69
N ALA A 26 -7.10 -31.95 -22.69
CA ALA A 26 -6.56 -33.32 -22.66
C ALA A 26 -5.13 -33.46 -23.24
N GLY A 27 -4.23 -34.08 -22.46
CA GLY A 27 -2.89 -34.54 -22.87
C GLY A 27 -1.80 -34.16 -21.86
N ALA A 28 -1.58 -34.89 -20.75
CA ALA A 28 -0.86 -36.17 -20.63
C ALA A 28 0.62 -36.10 -21.04
N GLY A 29 1.54 -36.34 -20.09
CA GLY A 29 2.98 -36.48 -20.36
C GLY A 29 3.86 -36.57 -19.12
N ARG A 30 3.73 -37.65 -18.34
CA ARG A 30 4.76 -38.11 -17.38
C ARG A 30 5.92 -38.74 -18.16
N VAL A 31 7.17 -38.44 -17.83
CA VAL A 31 8.33 -39.39 -17.82
C VAL A 31 9.39 -38.79 -16.86
N LEU A 32 9.68 -39.36 -15.68
CA LEU A 32 10.87 -40.20 -15.36
C LEU A 32 12.16 -39.81 -16.15
N SER A 33 13.38 -39.69 -15.63
CA SER A 33 14.11 -40.48 -14.62
C SER A 33 15.51 -39.86 -14.40
N ARG A 34 16.04 -39.94 -13.16
CA ARG A 34 17.48 -39.89 -12.80
C ARG A 34 18.22 -41.13 -13.40
N PRO A 35 19.57 -41.25 -13.55
CA PRO A 35 20.59 -40.91 -12.53
C PRO A 35 22.05 -40.59 -13.01
N CYS A 36 22.93 -40.39 -12.01
CA CYS A 36 24.38 -40.70 -11.92
C CYS A 36 25.35 -40.35 -13.06
N ALA A 37 26.42 -39.60 -12.72
CA ALA A 37 27.77 -40.15 -12.63
C ALA A 37 28.78 -39.11 -12.09
N ALA A 38 29.59 -39.56 -11.14
CA ALA A 38 30.79 -38.89 -10.66
C ALA A 38 31.89 -38.95 -11.73
N HIS A 39 32.75 -37.92 -11.78
CA HIS A 39 34.13 -38.12 -12.17
C HIS A 39 35.04 -37.27 -11.29
N PHE A 40 35.90 -38.00 -10.60
CA PHE A 40 36.98 -37.57 -9.73
C PHE A 40 38.27 -37.76 -10.53
N HIS A 41 39.06 -36.72 -10.70
CA HIS A 41 40.47 -36.88 -11.08
C HIS A 41 41.30 -35.76 -10.44
N LEU A 42 42.03 -36.14 -9.39
CA LEU A 42 43.26 -35.47 -8.98
C LEU A 42 44.27 -35.53 -10.12
N LEU A 43 45.12 -34.51 -10.25
CA LEU A 43 46.55 -34.74 -10.45
C LEU A 43 47.35 -33.57 -9.86
N SER A 44 48.29 -33.94 -9.01
CA SER A 44 49.29 -33.13 -8.32
C SER A 44 50.31 -32.53 -9.30
N SER A 45 50.86 -31.35 -8.99
CA SER A 45 52.31 -31.15 -9.18
C SER A 45 52.83 -29.98 -8.36
N THR A 46 53.92 -30.29 -7.66
CA THR A 46 54.73 -29.46 -6.80
C THR A 46 55.58 -28.49 -7.63
N ARG A 47 55.99 -27.36 -7.03
CA ARG A 47 57.36 -27.15 -6.51
C ARG A 47 57.84 -25.70 -6.68
N SER A 48 58.42 -25.25 -5.57
CA SER A 48 59.65 -24.46 -5.47
C SER A 48 59.54 -22.95 -5.31
N GLN A 49 60.09 -22.57 -4.17
CA GLN A 49 60.28 -21.26 -3.57
C GLN A 49 61.45 -20.52 -4.23
N ASN A 50 61.53 -19.20 -4.01
CA ASN A 50 62.57 -18.60 -3.14
C ASN A 50 62.61 -17.05 -3.14
N PHE A 51 62.80 -16.51 -1.92
CA PHE A 51 63.62 -15.35 -1.46
C PHE A 51 63.57 -14.00 -2.24
N ALA A 52 63.64 -12.79 -1.67
CA ALA A 52 64.08 -12.25 -0.37
C ALA A 52 63.70 -10.73 -0.30
N PRO A 53 64.00 -9.99 0.79
CA PRO A 53 63.31 -8.75 1.19
C PRO A 53 64.09 -7.46 0.86
N ALA A 54 63.41 -6.30 0.91
CA ALA A 54 64.07 -5.00 1.06
C ALA A 54 63.15 -3.98 1.75
N THR A 55 63.70 -3.42 2.83
CA THR A 55 63.27 -2.26 3.61
C THR A 55 63.22 -0.95 2.84
N GLN A 56 62.32 -0.05 3.25
CA GLN A 56 62.40 1.42 3.38
C GLN A 56 60.97 1.98 3.36
N ALA A 57 60.56 3.05 4.02
CA ALA A 57 61.08 3.92 5.08
C ALA A 57 59.85 4.73 5.55
N ALA A 58 59.88 5.24 6.77
CA ALA A 58 58.83 6.11 7.31
C ALA A 58 58.72 7.43 6.54
N ALA A 59 57.50 7.88 6.28
CA ALA A 59 57.18 9.28 6.08
C ALA A 59 55.79 9.55 6.68
N ALA A 60 55.79 10.31 7.78
CA ALA A 60 54.61 10.91 8.36
C ALA A 60 54.11 12.04 7.46
N ALA A 61 52.79 12.18 7.30
CA ALA A 61 52.04 13.40 7.65
C ALA A 61 50.64 13.44 7.02
N SER A 62 49.73 14.00 7.81
CA SER A 62 48.46 14.62 7.44
C SER A 62 47.28 13.73 7.07
N ALA A 63 46.60 13.34 8.14
CA ALA A 63 45.14 13.30 8.24
C ALA A 63 44.42 14.28 7.28
N LEU A 64 43.71 13.70 6.31
CA LEU A 64 42.45 14.25 5.83
C LEU A 64 41.35 13.26 6.22
N THR A 65 41.01 13.27 7.51
CA THR A 65 39.73 12.76 7.95
C THR A 65 38.68 13.68 7.36
N LYS A 66 38.02 13.26 6.28
CA LYS A 66 36.81 13.93 5.80
C LYS A 66 35.90 14.10 7.02
N PRO A 67 35.36 15.30 7.29
CA PRO A 67 34.36 15.41 8.34
C PRO A 67 33.21 14.52 7.93
N ALA A 68 32.95 13.47 8.71
CA ALA A 68 31.69 12.77 8.64
C ALA A 68 30.64 13.83 8.93
N ALA A 69 29.91 14.25 7.89
CA ALA A 69 28.68 15.00 8.08
C ALA A 69 27.89 14.25 9.16
N PRO A 70 27.31 14.94 10.16
CA PRO A 70 26.48 14.25 11.13
C PRO A 70 25.40 13.53 10.32
N MET A 71 25.43 12.19 10.35
CA MET A 71 24.31 11.38 9.92
C MET A 71 23.18 11.73 10.87
N ASN A 72 22.46 12.79 10.54
CA ASN A 72 21.15 13.02 11.10
C ASN A 72 20.26 11.97 10.44
N CYS A 73 20.37 10.72 10.92
CA CYS A 73 19.34 9.72 10.78
C CYS A 73 18.14 10.24 11.58
N ARG A 74 17.50 11.30 11.08
CA ARG A 74 16.20 11.73 11.55
C ARG A 74 15.20 10.75 10.95
N MET A 75 15.28 9.51 11.42
CA MET A 75 14.29 8.47 11.20
C MET A 75 12.98 9.01 11.74
N TYR A 76 12.12 9.49 10.84
CA TYR A 76 10.67 9.48 10.98
C TYR A 76 10.11 9.98 12.33
N SER A 77 10.72 11.00 12.92
CA SER A 77 10.22 11.66 14.14
C SER A 77 9.86 13.11 13.83
N GLN A 78 9.16 13.30 12.72
CA GLN A 78 8.25 14.43 12.64
C GLN A 78 6.93 13.89 13.16
N GLN A 79 6.56 14.28 14.38
CA GLN A 79 5.17 14.20 14.80
C GLN A 79 4.40 14.99 13.74
N ALA A 80 3.75 14.30 12.81
CA ALA A 80 2.80 14.95 11.93
C ALA A 80 1.70 15.49 12.86
N ASP A 81 1.46 16.81 12.85
CA ASP A 81 0.38 17.46 13.62
C ASP A 81 -1.01 17.08 13.06
N SER A 82 -1.33 15.79 13.05
CA SER A 82 -2.56 15.23 12.48
C SER A 82 -3.64 15.19 13.56
N LYS A 83 -4.88 15.36 13.13
CA LYS A 83 -6.01 15.26 14.06
C LYS A 83 -6.25 13.80 14.40
N ILE A 84 -6.28 13.45 15.69
CA ILE A 84 -6.61 12.09 16.12
C ILE A 84 -8.13 11.91 16.16
N TRP A 85 -8.59 10.84 15.54
CA TRP A 85 -9.98 10.38 15.50
C TRP A 85 -10.11 9.11 16.34
N ASN A 86 -11.25 8.92 16.99
CA ASN A 86 -11.60 7.72 17.75
C ASN A 86 -12.77 6.98 17.11
N PHE A 87 -13.12 5.83 17.68
CA PHE A 87 -14.23 4.99 17.21
C PHE A 87 -15.54 5.78 17.06
N GLU A 88 -15.90 6.58 18.07
CA GLU A 88 -17.15 7.35 18.09
C GLU A 88 -17.19 8.40 16.98
N ASP A 89 -16.06 9.03 16.68
CA ASP A 89 -15.95 10.05 15.64
C ASP A 89 -16.17 9.42 14.25
N ILE A 90 -15.54 8.27 14.00
CA ILE A 90 -15.70 7.52 12.74
C ILE A 90 -17.12 6.97 12.60
N GLN A 91 -17.69 6.47 13.70
CA GLN A 91 -19.07 6.01 13.72
C GLN A 91 -20.05 7.17 13.43
N GLY A 92 -19.81 8.34 14.01
CA GLY A 92 -20.58 9.55 13.73
C GLY A 92 -20.45 10.02 12.28
N LEU A 93 -19.28 9.85 11.67
CA LEU A 93 -19.05 10.15 10.25
C LEU A 93 -19.85 9.24 9.31
N ILE A 94 -19.99 7.97 9.64
CA ILE A 94 -20.75 7.00 8.83
C ILE A 94 -22.27 7.20 8.97
N GLN A 95 -22.74 7.55 10.17
CA GLN A 95 -24.16 7.77 10.44
C GLN A 95 -24.61 9.18 10.04
N GLY A 96 -23.70 10.15 10.10
CA GLY A 96 -23.93 11.54 9.79
C GLY A 96 -23.77 11.87 8.30
N SER A 97 -24.21 13.07 7.93
CA SER A 97 -24.08 13.59 6.55
C SER A 97 -22.93 14.60 6.45
N THR A 98 -21.83 14.40 7.20
CA THR A 98 -20.65 15.29 7.15
C THR A 98 -19.96 15.17 5.80
N ARG A 99 -20.36 16.01 4.84
CA ARG A 99 -20.01 15.89 3.41
C ARG A 99 -18.57 16.29 3.04
N ASN A 100 -17.66 16.46 3.99
CA ASN A 100 -16.31 16.99 3.71
C ASN A 100 -15.17 16.21 4.37
N VAL A 101 -15.44 14.98 4.80
CA VAL A 101 -14.40 14.10 5.35
C VAL A 101 -14.34 12.82 4.52
N VAL A 102 -13.15 12.51 4.02
CA VAL A 102 -12.87 11.31 3.23
C VAL A 102 -12.11 10.32 4.10
N LEU A 103 -12.69 9.14 4.30
CA LEU A 103 -12.06 8.06 5.04
C LEU A 103 -11.22 7.20 4.10
N VAL A 104 -9.95 6.96 4.45
CA VAL A 104 -8.99 6.26 3.59
C VAL A 104 -8.42 5.03 4.31
N ASP A 105 -8.66 3.86 3.73
CA ASP A 105 -8.07 2.58 4.13
C ASP A 105 -6.72 2.40 3.43
N VAL A 106 -5.63 2.37 4.20
CA VAL A 106 -4.27 2.23 3.64
C VAL A 106 -3.73 0.79 3.65
N ARG A 107 -4.59 -0.18 3.90
CA ARG A 107 -4.25 -1.62 3.84
C ARG A 107 -4.16 -2.10 2.40
N GLU A 108 -3.55 -3.28 2.22
CA GLU A 108 -3.49 -3.92 0.90
C GLU A 108 -4.88 -4.44 0.49
N PRO A 109 -5.24 -4.40 -0.81
CA PRO A 109 -6.55 -4.86 -1.28
C PRO A 109 -6.89 -6.31 -0.90
N GLY A 110 -5.88 -7.18 -0.74
CA GLY A 110 -6.07 -8.55 -0.25
C GLY A 110 -6.59 -8.63 1.20
N GLU A 111 -6.21 -7.67 2.06
CA GLU A 111 -6.72 -7.58 3.43
C GLU A 111 -8.21 -7.20 3.44
N LEU A 112 -8.61 -6.28 2.57
CA LEU A 112 -10.00 -5.82 2.44
C LEU A 112 -10.92 -6.95 1.96
N LYS A 113 -10.50 -7.74 0.96
CA LYS A 113 -11.26 -8.91 0.49
C LYS A 113 -11.51 -9.95 1.58
N SER A 114 -10.56 -10.09 2.51
CA SER A 114 -10.62 -11.12 3.55
C SER A 114 -11.42 -10.67 4.78
N THR A 115 -11.26 -9.40 5.18
CA THR A 115 -11.81 -8.88 6.45
C THR A 115 -13.00 -7.94 6.25
N GLY A 116 -13.15 -7.37 5.07
CA GLY A 116 -14.00 -6.21 4.81
C GLY A 116 -13.28 -4.90 5.10
N HIS A 117 -14.04 -3.82 5.04
CA HIS A 117 -13.59 -2.45 5.27
C HIS A 117 -14.68 -1.62 5.93
N ILE A 118 -14.30 -0.43 6.39
CA ILE A 118 -15.22 0.53 6.99
C ILE A 118 -16.08 1.12 5.86
N PRO A 119 -17.40 1.25 6.04
CA PRO A 119 -18.28 1.86 5.06
C PRO A 119 -17.80 3.23 4.57
N HIS A 120 -18.02 3.52 3.30
CA HIS A 120 -17.62 4.77 2.63
C HIS A 120 -16.10 5.03 2.57
N ALA A 121 -15.26 4.11 3.04
CA ALA A 121 -13.82 4.24 2.92
C ALA A 121 -13.34 3.95 1.49
N ILE A 122 -12.42 4.78 0.99
CA ILE A 122 -11.67 4.49 -0.24
C ILE A 122 -10.36 3.76 0.11
N ASN A 123 -9.87 2.91 -0.78
CA ASN A 123 -8.62 2.17 -0.53
C ASN A 123 -7.44 2.78 -1.30
N ILE A 124 -6.39 3.17 -0.56
CA ILE A 124 -5.12 3.67 -1.12
C ILE A 124 -3.97 2.95 -0.39
N PRO A 125 -3.49 1.81 -0.90
CA PRO A 125 -2.51 0.99 -0.22
C PRO A 125 -1.14 1.68 -0.14
N VAL A 126 -0.65 1.91 1.09
CA VAL A 126 0.62 2.61 1.30
C VAL A 126 1.84 1.70 1.16
N THR A 127 1.67 0.38 1.31
CA THR A 127 2.79 -0.58 1.26
C THR A 127 3.18 -0.90 -0.17
N SER A 128 2.21 -1.20 -1.05
CA SER A 128 2.48 -1.44 -2.47
C SER A 128 2.63 -0.16 -3.31
N ALA A 129 2.00 0.95 -2.90
CA ALA A 129 2.00 2.18 -3.68
C ALA A 129 2.24 3.45 -2.82
N PRO A 130 3.45 3.61 -2.23
CA PRO A 130 3.77 4.74 -1.35
C PRO A 130 3.81 6.11 -2.06
N ASP A 131 3.97 6.11 -3.39
CA ASP A 131 4.00 7.29 -4.25
C ASP A 131 2.62 7.90 -4.52
N SER A 132 1.54 7.18 -4.17
CA SER A 132 0.16 7.50 -4.61
C SER A 132 -0.37 8.85 -4.16
N PHE A 133 0.20 9.45 -3.11
CA PHE A 133 -0.14 10.80 -2.70
C PHE A 133 0.58 11.89 -3.51
N HIS A 134 1.69 11.56 -4.17
CA HIS A 134 2.58 12.49 -4.88
C HIS A 134 2.39 12.51 -6.40
N ILE A 135 1.64 11.55 -6.96
CA ILE A 135 1.31 11.49 -8.39
C ILE A 135 0.28 12.55 -8.80
N THR A 136 0.10 12.72 -10.11
CA THR A 136 -0.92 13.63 -10.67
C THR A 136 -2.34 13.10 -10.49
N ASP A 137 -3.35 13.96 -10.67
CA ASP A 137 -4.77 13.54 -10.60
C ASP A 137 -5.11 12.50 -11.67
N GLU A 138 -4.58 12.67 -12.89
CA GLU A 138 -4.78 11.78 -14.04
C GLU A 138 -4.20 10.39 -13.76
N GLU A 139 -2.93 10.32 -13.32
CA GLU A 139 -2.29 9.05 -12.96
C GLU A 139 -2.97 8.35 -11.79
N PHE A 140 -3.53 9.12 -10.85
CA PHE A 140 -4.28 8.57 -9.72
C PHE A 140 -5.58 7.93 -10.19
N GLU A 141 -6.33 8.62 -11.05
CA GLU A 141 -7.58 8.10 -11.60
C GLU A 141 -7.34 6.84 -12.45
N ASP A 142 -6.29 6.82 -13.27
CA ASP A 142 -5.90 5.64 -14.05
C ASP A 142 -5.54 4.45 -13.15
N ARG A 143 -4.87 4.69 -12.02
CA ARG A 143 -4.40 3.65 -11.10
C ARG A 143 -5.53 3.07 -10.25
N TYR A 144 -6.45 3.91 -9.79
CA TYR A 144 -7.45 3.56 -8.78
C TYR A 144 -8.89 3.47 -9.32
N GLY A 145 -9.15 4.04 -10.49
CA GLY A 145 -10.48 4.08 -11.10
C GLY A 145 -11.47 5.02 -10.42
N PHE A 146 -10.97 5.97 -9.62
CA PHE A 146 -11.78 7.00 -8.98
C PHE A 146 -11.01 8.31 -8.80
N LEU A 147 -11.74 9.41 -8.66
CA LEU A 147 -11.18 10.75 -8.51
C LEU A 147 -10.39 10.88 -7.21
N ARG A 148 -9.21 11.49 -7.30
CA ARG A 148 -8.38 11.78 -6.13
C ARG A 148 -9.11 12.72 -5.17
N PRO A 149 -9.06 12.49 -3.85
CA PRO A 149 -9.56 13.45 -2.86
C PRO A 149 -8.88 14.80 -3.02
N SER A 150 -9.63 15.91 -2.91
CA SER A 150 -9.05 17.24 -3.02
C SER A 150 -8.08 17.50 -1.87
N LYS A 151 -7.04 18.30 -2.13
CA LYS A 151 -6.08 18.72 -1.09
C LYS A 151 -6.71 19.62 -0.01
N ASP A 152 -7.89 20.18 -0.31
CA ASP A 152 -8.70 20.97 0.60
C ASP A 152 -9.75 20.14 1.38
N ASP A 153 -9.94 18.86 1.06
CA ASP A 153 -10.81 17.97 1.85
C ASP A 153 -10.11 17.50 3.13
N GLU A 154 -10.89 17.16 4.16
CA GLU A 154 -10.33 16.50 5.35
C GLU A 154 -10.19 15.00 5.07
N VAL A 155 -8.95 14.51 5.06
CA VAL A 155 -8.66 13.09 4.83
C VAL A 155 -8.31 12.42 6.15
N VAL A 156 -8.95 11.29 6.45
CA VAL A 156 -8.71 10.52 7.67
C VAL A 156 -8.18 9.14 7.31
N PHE A 157 -6.98 8.82 7.79
CA PHE A 157 -6.30 7.57 7.47
C PHE A 157 -6.49 6.53 8.56
N TYR A 158 -6.77 5.29 8.15
CA TYR A 158 -6.76 4.12 9.02
C TYR A 158 -6.11 2.93 8.32
N CYS A 159 -5.59 1.98 9.10
CA CYS A 159 -5.00 0.76 8.57
C CYS A 159 -5.49 -0.48 9.33
N LYS A 160 -4.61 -1.45 9.61
CA LYS A 160 -4.94 -2.59 10.47
C LYS A 160 -4.88 -2.22 11.96
N ALA A 161 -3.80 -1.55 12.39
CA ALA A 161 -3.47 -1.32 13.80
C ALA A 161 -2.76 0.03 14.05
N GLY A 162 -3.06 1.07 13.27
CA GLY A 162 -2.55 2.44 13.47
C GLY A 162 -1.18 2.79 12.87
N VAL A 163 -0.26 1.82 12.71
CA VAL A 163 1.12 2.14 12.30
C VAL A 163 1.21 2.72 10.87
N ARG A 164 0.56 2.07 9.90
CA ARG A 164 0.59 2.50 8.50
C ARG A 164 -0.22 3.77 8.25
N SER A 165 -1.28 4.00 9.04
CA SER A 165 -2.09 5.22 8.92
C SER A 165 -1.31 6.46 9.32
N ARG A 166 -0.46 6.38 10.35
CA ARG A 166 0.47 7.46 10.68
C ARG A 166 1.45 7.75 9.57
N ALA A 167 1.94 6.70 8.91
CA ALA A 167 2.85 6.87 7.79
C ALA A 167 2.17 7.55 6.60
N ALA A 168 0.96 7.11 6.26
CA ALA A 168 0.16 7.70 5.20
C ALA A 168 -0.23 9.16 5.49
N ALA A 169 -0.55 9.50 6.74
CA ALA A 169 -0.81 10.88 7.15
C ALA A 169 0.41 11.78 6.94
N GLY A 170 1.63 11.27 7.20
CA GLY A 170 2.88 11.97 6.87
C GLY A 170 3.01 12.23 5.36
N LEU A 171 2.84 11.18 4.55
CA LEU A 171 2.94 11.29 3.09
C LEU A 171 1.91 12.24 2.48
N ALA A 172 0.67 12.21 2.96
CA ALA A 172 -0.37 13.12 2.51
C ALA A 172 -0.06 14.59 2.84
N LYS A 173 0.51 14.85 4.02
CA LYS A 173 0.95 16.20 4.38
C LYS A 173 2.10 16.69 3.51
N GLU A 174 3.09 15.84 3.27
CA GLU A 174 4.22 16.14 2.37
C GLU A 174 3.74 16.45 0.96
N ALA A 175 2.70 15.75 0.50
CA ALA A 175 2.07 15.99 -0.81
C ALA A 175 1.13 17.22 -0.84
N GLY A 176 0.88 17.88 0.30
CA GLY A 176 0.18 19.16 0.38
C GLY A 176 -1.29 19.12 0.83
N TRP A 177 -1.77 18.03 1.43
CA TRP A 177 -3.08 18.02 2.09
C TRP A 177 -3.05 18.87 3.35
N LYS A 178 -4.01 19.79 3.47
CA LYS A 178 -4.08 20.75 4.58
C LYS A 178 -4.72 20.16 5.84
N LYS A 179 -5.76 19.34 5.65
CA LYS A 179 -6.55 18.74 6.74
C LYS A 179 -6.34 17.24 6.74
N VAL A 180 -5.46 16.77 7.63
CA VAL A 180 -5.10 15.36 7.74
C VAL A 180 -5.40 14.85 9.15
N GLY A 181 -6.15 13.75 9.21
CA GLY A 181 -6.48 13.03 10.42
C GLY A 181 -5.99 11.59 10.39
N GLU A 182 -5.86 11.01 11.59
CA GLU A 182 -5.47 9.62 11.81
C GLU A 182 -6.48 8.97 12.74
N TYR A 183 -6.83 7.71 12.46
CA TYR A 183 -7.56 6.84 13.38
C TYR A 183 -6.61 5.73 13.89
N PRO A 184 -5.94 5.92 15.05
CA PRO A 184 -4.93 5.00 15.55
C PRO A 184 -5.48 3.61 15.88
N GLY A 185 -6.72 3.54 16.39
CA GLY A 185 -7.41 2.27 16.67
C GLY A 185 -7.62 1.44 15.40
N SER A 186 -7.82 2.10 14.25
CA SER A 186 -7.83 1.48 12.93
C SER A 186 -8.85 0.33 12.82
N TRP A 187 -8.65 -0.59 11.88
CA TRP A 187 -9.54 -1.72 11.64
C TRP A 187 -9.77 -2.60 12.89
N MET A 188 -8.73 -2.85 13.70
CA MET A 188 -8.87 -3.69 14.89
C MET A 188 -9.85 -3.09 15.90
N ASP A 189 -9.77 -1.79 16.16
CA ASP A 189 -10.68 -1.09 17.05
C ASP A 189 -12.10 -1.03 16.46
N TRP A 190 -12.22 -0.76 15.16
CA TRP A 190 -13.52 -0.77 14.47
C TRP A 190 -14.24 -2.13 14.56
N ALA A 191 -13.53 -3.21 14.23
CA ALA A 191 -14.08 -4.56 14.28
C ALA A 191 -14.32 -5.02 15.73
N GLY A 192 -13.44 -4.64 16.66
CA GLY A 192 -13.56 -4.98 18.07
C GLY A 192 -14.77 -4.35 18.75
N ASN A 193 -15.14 -3.13 18.35
CA ASN A 193 -16.32 -2.42 18.86
C ASN A 193 -17.62 -2.73 18.09
N GLY A 194 -17.60 -3.69 17.16
CA GLY A 194 -18.79 -4.11 16.42
C GLY A 194 -19.29 -3.09 15.39
N GLY A 195 -18.39 -2.27 14.84
CA GLY A 195 -18.72 -1.35 13.77
C GLY A 195 -19.28 -2.05 12.52
N LYS A 196 -20.07 -1.32 11.71
CA LYS A 196 -20.62 -1.84 10.45
C LYS A 196 -19.48 -2.19 9.48
N ILE A 197 -19.56 -3.33 8.79
CA ILE A 197 -18.52 -3.81 7.86
C ILE A 197 -19.10 -3.94 6.45
N GLU A 198 -18.37 -3.47 5.45
CA GLU A 198 -18.65 -3.66 4.02
C GLU A 198 -17.60 -4.60 3.38
N ARG A 199 -18.02 -5.39 2.37
CA ARG A 199 -17.18 -6.38 1.68
C ARG A 199 -17.37 -6.28 0.18
#